data_AF-A0A820KEY3-F1
#
_entry.id   AF-A0A820KEY3-F1
#
_cell.length_a   1.000
_cell.length_b   1.000
_cell.length_c   1.000
_cell.angle_alpha   90.00
_cell.angle_beta   90.00
_cell.angle_gamma   90.00
#
_symmetry.space_group_name_H-M   'P 1'
#
loop_
_entity.id
_entity.type
_entity.pdbx_description
1 polymer ?
#
loop_
_entity_poly.entity_id
_entity_poly.type
_entity_poly.pdbx_seq_one_letter_code
_entity_poly.pdbx_strand_id
1 'polypeptide(L)' 'KSSSSTLFNIECLNGKSVSSYTCYPKEDEVILMPGTMFVVVSNPLNHKGGLNIIHLKEINDDDDDHEELSGSANP' A
#
# COMPACT_ATOMS: atom_id res chain seq x y z
N LYS A 1 13.28 -20.71 13.32
CA LYS A 1 12.38 -19.56 13.58
C LYS A 1 11.84 -19.12 12.23
N SER A 2 10.54 -19.29 11.95
CA SER A 2 9.96 -18.79 10.70
C SER A 2 9.76 -17.28 10.85
N SER A 3 10.49 -16.47 10.08
CA SER A 3 10.28 -15.02 10.05
C SER A 3 9.08 -14.71 9.18
N SER A 4 8.04 -14.12 9.75
CA SER A 4 6.96 -13.50 8.98
C SER A 4 7.47 -12.16 8.44
N SER A 5 7.25 -11.89 7.15
CA SER A 5 7.56 -10.60 6.52
C SER A 5 6.33 -10.05 5.82
N THR A 6 6.28 -8.73 5.65
CA THR A 6 5.18 -8.06 4.96
C THR A 6 5.73 -7.21 3.83
N LEU A 7 5.16 -7.36 2.64
CA LEU A 7 5.39 -6.50 1.48
C LEU A 7 4.13 -5.66 1.28
N PHE A 8 4.30 -4.35 1.23
CA PHE A 8 3.23 -3.44 0.85
C PHE A 8 3.38 -3.09 -0.63
N ASN A 9 2.34 -3.34 -1.42
CA ASN A 9 2.20 -2.76 -2.75
C ASN A 9 1.39 -1.47 -2.58
N ILE A 10 1.91 -0.33 -3.01
CA ILE A 10 1.33 0.99 -2.71
C ILE A 10 1.09 1.75 -4.01
N GLU A 11 -0.18 2.07 -4.27
CA GLU A 11 -0.58 3.07 -5.26
C GLU A 11 -0.70 4.42 -4.56
N CYS A 12 0.13 5.40 -4.93
CA CYS A 12 0.09 6.75 -4.36
C CYS A 12 0.07 7.83 -5.45
N LEU A 13 -0.61 8.93 -5.15
CA LEU A 13 -0.73 10.12 -5.99
C LEU A 13 0.21 11.23 -5.52
N ASN A 14 0.38 11.39 -4.21
CA ASN A 14 1.11 12.52 -3.63
C ASN A 14 2.57 12.21 -3.25
N GLY A 15 3.05 11.01 -3.56
CA GLY A 15 4.44 10.61 -3.35
C GLY A 15 5.43 11.55 -4.04
N LYS A 16 6.53 11.87 -3.35
CA LYS A 16 7.60 12.71 -3.89
C LYS A 16 8.79 11.85 -4.28
N SER A 17 9.10 11.81 -5.57
CA SER A 17 10.33 11.21 -6.03
C SER A 17 11.52 11.99 -5.50
N VAL A 18 12.45 11.28 -4.85
CA VAL A 18 13.72 11.83 -4.35
C VAL A 18 14.93 11.17 -5.03
N SER A 19 14.71 10.45 -6.14
CA SER A 19 15.75 9.70 -6.87
C SER A 19 16.94 10.58 -7.27
N SER A 20 16.72 11.86 -7.56
CA SER A 20 17.76 12.82 -7.92
C SER A 20 18.53 13.42 -6.72
N TYR A 21 18.09 13.13 -5.51
CA TYR A 21 18.58 13.74 -4.26
C TYR A 21 19.10 12.70 -3.25
N THR A 22 18.95 11.41 -3.53
CA THR A 22 19.40 10.31 -2.67
C THR A 22 20.80 9.81 -3.06
N CYS A 23 21.47 9.10 -2.15
CA CYS A 23 22.76 8.46 -2.41
C CYS A 23 22.65 7.24 -3.35
N TYR A 24 21.44 6.74 -3.58
CA TYR A 24 21.17 5.57 -4.43
C TYR A 24 20.12 5.87 -5.51
N PRO A 25 20.47 6.65 -6.56
CA PRO A 25 19.50 7.11 -7.56
C PRO A 25 18.77 6.02 -8.35
N LYS A 26 19.28 4.78 -8.32
CA LYS A 26 18.71 3.62 -9.04
C LYS A 26 17.62 2.89 -8.26
N GLU A 27 17.34 3.30 -7.02
CA GLU A 27 16.28 2.71 -6.21
C GLU A 27 14.91 3.34 -6.48
N ASP A 28 14.84 4.37 -7.33
CA ASP A 28 13.61 5.10 -7.67
C ASP A 28 12.81 5.52 -6.41
N GLU A 29 13.54 5.99 -5.39
CA GLU A 29 13.00 6.28 -4.07
C GLU A 29 11.87 7.33 -4.12
N VAL A 30 10.75 7.01 -3.47
CA VAL A 30 9.59 7.89 -3.31
C VAL A 30 9.29 8.04 -1.82
N ILE A 31 9.17 9.29 -1.37
CA ILE A 31 8.78 9.63 0.00
C ILE A 31 7.27 9.90 0.05
N LEU A 32 6.60 9.19 0.96
CA LEU A 32 5.23 9.47 1.36
C LEU A 32 5.23 10.53 2.47
N MET A 33 4.33 11.51 2.38
CA MET A 33 4.26 12.56 3.39
C MET A 33 3.70 11.99 4.71
N PRO A 34 4.14 12.50 5.87
CA PRO A 34 3.51 12.15 7.14
C PRO A 34 2.02 12.45 7.08
N GLY A 35 1.20 11.49 7.52
CA GLY A 35 -0.26 11.61 7.49
C GLY A 35 -0.92 11.14 6.21
N THR A 36 -0.18 10.67 5.20
CA THR A 36 -0.79 9.98 4.04
C THR A 36 -1.60 8.77 4.51
N MET A 37 -2.87 8.72 4.11
CA MET A 37 -3.81 7.65 4.46
C MET A 37 -3.98 6.69 3.29
N PHE A 38 -4.25 5.41 3.61
CA PHE A 38 -4.39 4.35 2.62
C PHE A 38 -5.57 3.44 2.96
N VAL A 39 -6.22 2.92 1.93
CA VAL A 39 -7.23 1.85 2.04
C VAL A 39 -6.66 0.54 1.50
N VAL A 40 -7.07 -0.59 2.11
CA VAL A 40 -6.75 -1.93 1.61
C VAL A 40 -7.70 -2.26 0.46
N VAL A 41 -7.17 -2.42 -0.74
CA VAL A 41 -7.99 -2.62 -1.97
C VAL A 41 -8.10 -4.07 -2.42
N SER A 42 -7.41 -5.00 -1.77
CA SER A 42 -7.51 -6.43 -2.08
C SER A 42 -7.29 -7.30 -0.85
N ASN A 43 -7.79 -8.55 -0.91
CA ASN A 43 -7.49 -9.55 0.10
C ASN A 43 -5.97 -9.77 0.22
N PRO A 44 -5.40 -9.79 1.45
CA PRO A 44 -3.99 -10.06 1.65
C PRO A 44 -3.57 -11.43 1.08
N LEU A 45 -2.45 -11.48 0.38
CA LEU A 45 -1.89 -12.73 -0.14
C LEU A 45 -0.84 -13.28 0.84
N ASN A 46 -1.13 -14.45 1.41
CA ASN A 46 -0.23 -15.12 2.35
C ASN A 46 0.53 -16.25 1.63
N HIS A 47 1.83 -16.08 1.45
CA HIS A 47 2.70 -17.08 0.85
C HIS A 47 3.18 -18.10 1.89
N LYS A 48 3.39 -19.36 1.47
CA LYS A 48 3.79 -20.48 2.34
C LYS A 48 5.12 -20.26 3.11
N GLY A 49 5.92 -19.28 2.70
CA GLY A 49 7.17 -18.87 3.37
C GLY A 49 7.00 -17.80 4.46
N GLY A 50 5.77 -17.42 4.84
CA GLY A 50 5.51 -16.38 5.82
C GLY A 50 5.55 -14.95 5.27
N LEU A 51 5.54 -14.80 3.94
CA LEU A 51 5.43 -13.49 3.28
C LEU A 51 3.95 -13.12 3.14
N ASN A 52 3.56 -11.98 3.70
CA ASN A 52 2.23 -11.39 3.57
C ASN A 52 2.31 -10.21 2.60
N ILE A 53 1.45 -10.18 1.59
CA ILE A 53 1.40 -9.08 0.62
C ILE A 53 0.10 -8.31 0.81
N ILE A 54 0.19 -7.02 1.05
CA ILE A 54 -0.95 -6.11 1.27
C ILE A 54 -0.96 -5.06 0.17
N HIS A 55 -2.08 -4.90 -0.52
CA HIS A 55 -2.26 -3.86 -1.53
C HIS A 55 -2.98 -2.66 -0.94
N LEU A 56 -2.33 -1.50 -1.03
CA LEU A 56 -2.78 -0.22 -0.48
C LEU A 56 -2.96 0.78 -1.61
N LYS A 57 -4.02 1.59 -1.53
CA LYS A 57 -4.22 2.75 -2.39
C LYS A 57 -4.37 3.99 -1.53
N GLU A 58 -3.64 5.06 -1.85
CA GLU A 58 -3.73 6.35 -1.17
C GLU A 58 -5.16 6.89 -1.30
N ILE A 59 -5.70 7.37 -0.18
CA ILE A 59 -6.99 8.06 -0.10
C ILE A 59 -6.71 9.56 -0.22
N ASN A 60 -7.40 10.24 -1.12
CA ASN A 60 -7.43 11.70 -1.16
C ASN A 60 -8.74 12.22 -0.52
N ASP A 61 -8.79 13.50 -0.15
CA ASP A 61 -9.98 14.10 0.47
C ASP A 61 -11.22 14.09 -0.47
N ASP A 62 -11.04 13.85 -1.77
CA ASP A 62 -12.12 13.72 -2.76
C ASP A 62 -12.63 12.26 -2.89
N ASP A 63 -11.95 11.27 -2.28
CA ASP A 63 -12.30 9.84 -2.32
C ASP A 63 -13.28 9.44 -1.19
N ASP A 64 -13.75 10.38 -0.37
CA ASP A 64 -14.65 10.14 0.78
C ASP A 64 -16.13 9.96 0.37
N ASP A 65 -16.44 10.04 -0.92
CA ASP A 65 -17.77 9.79 -1.47
C ASP A 65 -17.94 8.31 -1.90
N HIS A 66 -18.45 7.49 -0.97
CA HIS A 66 -19.17 6.23 -1.19
C HIS A 66 -18.45 5.04 -1.87
N GLU A 67 -17.83 4.17 -1.08
CA GLU A 67 -17.76 2.73 -1.37
C GLU A 67 -18.14 1.93 -0.11
N GLU A 68 -19.45 1.84 0.17
CA GLU A 68 -19.98 0.78 1.04
C GLU A 68 -19.79 -0.56 0.33
N LEU A 69 -18.71 -1.26 0.65
CA LEU A 69 -18.52 -2.64 0.23
C LEU A 69 -19.59 -3.52 0.89
N SER A 70 -20.67 -3.76 0.16
CA SER A 70 -21.64 -4.82 0.42
C SER A 70 -20.96 -6.18 0.33
N GLY A 71 -20.34 -6.62 1.42
CA GLY A 71 -19.92 -8.00 1.58
C GLY A 71 -21.15 -8.89 1.77
N SER A 72 -21.74 -9.37 0.67
CA SER A 72 -22.75 -10.43 0.77
C SER A 72 -22.08 -11.67 1.37
N ALA A 73 -22.43 -11.98 2.61
CA ALA A 73 -22.26 -13.31 3.15
C ALA A 73 -23.06 -14.26 2.26
N ASN A 74 -22.37 -15.15 1.54
CA ASN A 74 -22.99 -16.31 0.93
C ASN A 74 -22.80 -17.54 1.84
N PRO A 75 -23.80 -18.43 1.91
CA PRO A 75 -24.04 -19.38 3.00
C PRO A 75 -23.06 -20.55 3.10
#